data_AF-K2E806-F1
#
_entry.id   AF-K2E806-F1
#
_cell.length_a   1.000
_cell.length_b   1.000
_cell.length_c   1.000
_cell.angle_alpha   90.00
_cell.angle_beta   90.00
_cell.angle_gamma   90.00
#
_symmetry.space_group_name_H-M   'P 1'
#
loop_
_entity.id
_entity.type
_entity.pdbx_description
1 polymer ?
#
loop_
_entity_poly.entity_id
_entity_poly.type
_entity_poly.pdbx_seq_one_letter_code
_entity_poly.pdbx_strand_id
1 'polypeptide(L)'
;MRITRKLKGTLFITVLISFFSTFVFSATLSLTKIGSLDTAGKNYPEWWYTSTNTTLSGTAADGSQVSVKVNDAVNQVNVTSGAWSYTLAGESKDYNIEISQGAEKISFVLHLGQTLPDNISGGSSPQSEGVPETGYNQIIAISLGVGIILLASYFYFWGDLKKKTVFEARMIRED
;
A
#
# COMPACT_ATOMS: atom_id res chain seq x y z
N MET A 1 0.77 33.20 32.20
CA MET A 1 0.16 31.96 32.74
C MET A 1 1.15 30.82 32.53
N ARG A 2 1.59 30.13 33.60
CA ARG A 2 2.54 29.00 33.51
C ARG A 2 1.82 27.82 32.88
N ILE A 3 2.23 27.41 31.67
CA ILE A 3 1.80 26.13 31.09
C ILE A 3 2.12 25.05 32.12
N THR A 4 1.09 24.38 32.64
CA THR A 4 1.26 23.41 33.72
C THR A 4 2.09 22.22 33.21
N ARG A 5 2.98 21.71 34.06
CA ARG A 5 3.94 20.64 33.72
C ARG A 5 3.25 19.41 33.12
N LYS A 6 1.99 19.17 33.52
CA LYS A 6 1.10 18.10 33.03
C LYS A 6 0.73 18.28 31.55
N LEU A 7 0.32 19.48 31.13
CA LEU A 7 -0.12 19.75 29.76
C LEU A 7 1.05 19.71 28.75
N LYS A 8 2.24 20.19 29.15
CA LYS A 8 3.47 20.02 28.36
C LYS A 8 3.81 18.53 28.20
N GLY A 9 3.64 17.76 29.26
CA GLY A 9 3.85 16.31 29.25
C GLY A 9 2.93 15.62 28.27
N THR A 10 1.63 15.94 28.27
CA THR A 10 0.67 15.33 27.34
C THR A 10 0.96 15.68 25.88
N LEU A 11 1.20 16.96 25.57
CA LEU A 11 1.57 17.38 24.21
C LEU A 11 2.86 16.73 23.73
N PHE A 12 3.86 16.64 24.61
CA PHE A 12 5.13 15.99 24.30
C PHE A 12 4.95 14.50 24.05
N ILE A 13 4.14 13.81 24.86
CA ILE A 13 3.82 12.38 24.68
C ILE A 13 3.07 12.14 23.38
N THR A 14 2.08 12.97 23.04
CA THR A 14 1.34 12.82 21.77
C THR A 14 2.26 13.00 20.56
N VAL A 15 3.12 14.02 20.59
CA VAL A 15 4.12 14.24 19.53
C VAL A 15 5.09 13.06 19.45
N LEU A 16 5.59 12.58 20.60
CA LEU A 16 6.53 11.48 20.67
C LEU A 16 5.93 10.17 20.11
N ILE A 17 4.68 9.85 20.43
CA ILE A 17 3.97 8.67 19.90
C ILE A 17 3.81 8.76 18.37
N SER A 18 3.54 9.95 17.83
CA SER A 18 3.47 10.16 16.38
C SER A 18 4.81 10.00 15.66
N PHE A 19 5.95 10.21 16.34
CA PHE A 19 7.27 9.97 15.76
C PHE A 19 7.70 8.49 15.82
N PHE A 20 7.12 7.70 16.72
CA PHE A 20 7.44 6.27 16.87
C PHE A 20 6.50 5.35 16.10
N SER A 21 5.50 5.87 15.38
CA SER A 21 4.70 5.03 14.47
C SER A 21 5.56 4.61 13.29
N THR A 22 5.93 3.33 13.24
CA THR A 22 6.60 2.74 12.09
C THR A 22 5.63 2.71 10.91
N PHE A 23 5.99 3.37 9.81
CA PHE A 23 5.29 3.25 8.54
C PHE A 23 5.47 1.83 8.01
N VAL A 24 4.39 1.05 7.94
CA VAL A 24 4.40 -0.26 7.28
C VAL A 24 4.13 0.01 5.80
N PHE A 25 5.19 0.11 5.00
CA PHE A 25 5.05 0.05 3.56
C PHE A 25 4.64 -1.38 3.20
N SER A 26 3.41 -1.58 2.75
CA SER A 26 3.01 -2.85 2.16
C SER A 26 3.91 -3.08 0.95
N ALA A 27 4.64 -4.19 0.92
CA ALA A 27 5.27 -4.60 -0.32
C ALA A 27 4.14 -4.94 -1.29
N THR A 28 4.10 -4.24 -2.43
CA THR A 28 3.07 -4.41 -3.44
C THR A 28 3.31 -5.73 -4.18
N LEU A 29 2.23 -6.49 -4.34
CA LEU A 29 2.19 -7.68 -5.18
C LEU A 29 2.61 -7.29 -6.60
N SER A 30 3.69 -7.90 -7.08
CA SER A 30 4.18 -7.68 -8.43
C SER A 30 4.67 -8.99 -9.03
N LEU A 31 4.36 -9.21 -10.30
CA LEU A 31 5.00 -10.24 -11.11
C LEU A 31 6.24 -9.63 -11.75
N THR A 32 7.42 -10.21 -11.48
CA THR A 32 8.70 -9.70 -11.99
C THR A 32 9.28 -10.55 -13.11
N LYS A 33 9.02 -11.87 -13.11
CA LYS A 33 9.49 -12.77 -14.17
C LYS A 33 8.53 -13.91 -14.45
N ILE A 34 8.53 -14.34 -15.70
CA ILE A 34 7.92 -15.57 -16.21
C ILE A 34 9.06 -16.42 -16.81
N GLY A 35 9.65 -17.28 -15.98
CA GLY A 35 10.84 -18.05 -16.35
C GLY A 35 12.02 -17.11 -16.65
N SER A 36 12.48 -17.13 -17.90
CA SER A 36 13.54 -16.24 -18.40
C SER A 36 13.02 -14.88 -18.89
N LEU A 37 11.70 -14.70 -19.02
CA LEU A 37 11.09 -13.44 -19.46
C LEU A 37 11.01 -12.49 -18.27
N ASP A 38 11.65 -11.32 -18.38
CA ASP A 38 11.55 -10.24 -17.39
C ASP A 38 10.32 -9.39 -17.70
N THR A 39 9.37 -9.35 -16.76
CA THR A 39 8.16 -8.53 -16.89
C THR A 39 8.41 -7.09 -16.42
N ALA A 40 9.53 -6.84 -15.73
CA ALA A 40 9.89 -5.55 -15.12
C ALA A 40 8.79 -4.98 -14.22
N GLY A 41 7.97 -5.84 -13.61
CA GLY A 41 6.83 -5.44 -12.78
C GLY A 41 5.60 -4.98 -13.57
N LYS A 42 5.64 -5.00 -14.90
CA LYS A 42 4.50 -4.59 -15.73
C LYS A 42 3.43 -5.67 -15.75
N ASN A 43 2.17 -5.26 -15.73
CA ASN A 43 1.02 -6.14 -15.82
C ASN A 43 0.39 -6.04 -17.21
N TYR A 44 0.66 -6.99 -18.10
CA TYR A 44 -0.04 -7.12 -19.38
C TYR A 44 -1.17 -8.16 -19.28
N PRO A 45 -2.25 -8.00 -20.06
CA PRO A 45 -3.36 -8.96 -20.07
C PRO A 45 -2.96 -10.31 -20.67
N GLU A 46 -1.93 -10.35 -21.51
CA GLU A 46 -1.50 -11.53 -22.24
C GLU A 46 0.04 -11.63 -22.25
N TRP A 47 0.55 -12.84 -22.07
CA TRP A 47 1.98 -13.15 -22.08
C TRP A 47 2.24 -14.40 -22.92
N TRP A 48 3.29 -14.36 -23.74
CA TRP A 48 3.75 -15.51 -24.52
C TRP A 48 5.05 -16.05 -23.94
N TYR A 49 5.11 -17.36 -23.75
CA TYR A 49 6.31 -18.04 -23.27
C TYR A 49 6.51 -19.36 -24.02
N THR A 50 7.69 -19.55 -24.62
CA THR A 50 7.94 -20.66 -25.55
C THR A 50 8.19 -22.00 -24.87
N SER A 51 8.57 -22.02 -23.59
CA SER A 51 8.78 -23.27 -22.84
C SER A 51 7.49 -23.72 -22.15
N THR A 52 7.30 -25.03 -22.07
CA THR A 52 6.19 -25.70 -21.36
C THR A 52 6.42 -25.86 -19.86
N ASN A 53 7.64 -25.54 -19.40
CA ASN A 53 8.00 -25.46 -18.00
C ASN A 53 8.54 -24.06 -17.70
N THR A 54 7.88 -23.35 -16.78
CA THR A 54 8.23 -21.99 -16.41
C THR A 54 8.07 -21.77 -14.91
N THR A 55 8.73 -20.75 -14.40
CA THR A 55 8.60 -20.34 -13.00
C THR A 55 8.12 -18.90 -12.95
N LEU A 56 6.94 -18.68 -12.40
CA LEU A 56 6.41 -17.34 -12.13
C LEU A 56 7.07 -16.84 -10.84
N SER A 57 7.67 -15.65 -10.87
CA SER A 57 8.31 -15.09 -9.67
C SER A 57 8.05 -13.61 -9.54
N GLY A 58 7.99 -13.15 -8.29
CA GLY A 58 7.58 -11.79 -7.99
C GLY A 58 7.90 -11.36 -6.57
N THR A 59 7.47 -10.14 -6.26
CA THR A 59 7.53 -9.57 -4.92
C THR A 59 6.15 -9.50 -4.30
N ALA A 60 6.09 -9.63 -2.98
CA ALA A 60 4.86 -9.55 -2.21
C ALA A 60 5.19 -9.28 -0.72
N ALA A 61 4.18 -9.05 0.13
CA ALA A 61 4.38 -8.84 1.56
C ALA A 61 5.10 -10.02 2.23
N ASP A 62 6.19 -9.75 2.95
CA ASP A 62 6.96 -10.81 3.62
C ASP A 62 6.16 -11.49 4.74
N GLY A 63 6.40 -12.78 4.96
CA GLY A 63 5.68 -13.58 5.97
C GLY A 63 4.20 -13.85 5.65
N SER A 64 3.78 -13.66 4.40
CA SER A 64 2.41 -13.91 3.94
C SER A 64 2.34 -14.99 2.85
N GLN A 65 1.15 -15.25 2.32
CA GLN A 65 0.92 -16.20 1.23
C GLN A 65 0.40 -15.48 -0.02
N VAL A 66 0.87 -15.93 -1.17
CA VAL A 66 0.37 -15.54 -2.49
C VAL A 66 -0.44 -16.70 -3.05
N SER A 67 -1.66 -16.40 -3.47
CA SER A 67 -2.55 -17.35 -4.12
C SER A 67 -2.35 -17.29 -5.63
N VAL A 68 -1.76 -18.34 -6.21
CA VAL A 68 -1.60 -18.50 -7.66
C VAL A 68 -2.67 -19.46 -8.18
N LYS A 69 -3.69 -18.89 -8.80
CA LYS A 69 -4.75 -19.63 -9.49
C LYS A 69 -4.37 -19.84 -10.95
N VAL A 70 -4.39 -21.10 -11.38
CA VAL A 70 -4.12 -21.55 -12.75
C VAL A 70 -5.38 -22.25 -13.25
N ASN A 71 -6.12 -21.61 -14.13
CA ASN A 71 -7.49 -22.01 -14.50
C ASN A 71 -8.36 -22.15 -13.26
N ASP A 72 -8.76 -23.37 -12.89
CA ASP A 72 -9.59 -23.63 -11.70
C ASP A 72 -8.78 -24.06 -10.46
N ALA A 73 -7.50 -24.37 -10.64
CA ALA A 73 -6.64 -24.85 -9.55
C ALA A 73 -6.03 -23.67 -8.80
N VAL A 74 -6.20 -23.63 -7.47
CA VAL A 74 -5.65 -22.58 -6.60
C VAL A 74 -4.48 -23.16 -5.81
N ASN A 75 -3.30 -22.54 -5.93
CA ASN A 75 -2.09 -22.93 -5.22
C ASN A 75 -1.65 -21.79 -4.28
N GLN A 76 -1.31 -22.13 -3.04
CA GLN A 76 -0.80 -21.15 -2.07
C GLN A 76 0.73 -21.25 -2.01
N VAL A 77 1.40 -20.11 -2.15
CA VAL A 77 2.86 -19.99 -2.17
C VAL A 77 3.29 -19.09 -1.02
N ASN A 78 4.19 -19.58 -0.18
CA ASN A 78 4.73 -18.79 0.92
C ASN A 78 5.72 -17.74 0.39
N VAL A 79 5.61 -16.51 0.88
CA VAL A 79 6.54 -15.43 0.59
C VAL A 79 7.70 -15.49 1.57
N THR A 80 8.93 -15.50 1.07
CA THR A 80 10.16 -15.52 1.89
C THR A 80 11.04 -14.35 1.50
N SER A 81 11.39 -13.51 2.48
CA SER A 81 12.19 -12.29 2.26
C SER A 81 11.57 -11.36 1.21
N GLY A 82 10.24 -11.29 1.18
CA GLY A 82 9.48 -10.47 0.23
C GLY A 82 9.42 -11.00 -1.20
N ALA A 83 9.95 -12.20 -1.47
CA ALA A 83 9.91 -12.85 -2.78
C ALA A 83 9.04 -14.11 -2.76
N TRP A 84 8.37 -14.37 -3.88
CA TRP A 84 7.60 -15.59 -4.11
C TRP A 84 7.96 -16.22 -5.45
N SER A 85 7.78 -17.54 -5.55
CA SER A 85 8.11 -18.32 -6.74
C SER A 85 7.17 -19.51 -6.88
N TYR A 86 6.60 -19.69 -8.07
CA TYR A 86 5.67 -20.76 -8.40
C TYR A 86 6.07 -21.43 -9.71
N THR A 87 6.34 -22.73 -9.68
CA THR A 87 6.65 -23.50 -10.88
C THR A 87 5.36 -23.96 -11.55
N LEU A 88 5.19 -23.58 -12.82
CA LEU A 88 4.12 -24.03 -13.69
C LEU A 88 4.69 -24.94 -14.77
N ALA A 89 4.23 -26.19 -14.79
CA ALA A 89 4.53 -27.14 -15.85
C ALA A 89 3.20 -27.65 -16.43
N GLY A 90 3.09 -27.64 -17.75
CA GLY A 90 1.88 -28.07 -18.44
C GLY A 90 2.07 -28.24 -19.94
N GLU A 91 0.98 -28.55 -20.64
CA GLU A 91 0.97 -28.64 -22.10
C GLU A 91 1.02 -27.25 -22.75
N SER A 92 1.39 -27.21 -24.02
CA SER A 92 1.37 -25.99 -24.83
C SER A 92 -0.06 -25.53 -25.10
N LYS A 93 -0.56 -24.58 -24.30
CA LYS A 93 -1.92 -24.02 -24.40
C LYS A 93 -2.02 -22.74 -23.56
N ASP A 94 -3.21 -22.16 -23.59
CA ASP A 94 -3.53 -20.96 -22.84
C ASP A 94 -3.91 -21.32 -21.40
N TYR A 95 -3.35 -20.58 -20.45
CA TYR A 95 -3.68 -20.70 -19.03
C TYR A 95 -4.16 -19.36 -18.50
N ASN A 96 -5.32 -19.35 -17.86
CA ASN A 96 -5.79 -18.19 -17.13
C ASN A 96 -5.05 -18.16 -15.78
N ILE A 97 -4.19 -17.16 -15.62
CA ILE A 97 -3.40 -16.96 -14.41
C ILE A 97 -4.02 -15.82 -13.61
N GLU A 98 -4.26 -16.08 -12.34
CA GLU A 98 -4.67 -15.08 -11.36
C GLU A 98 -3.77 -15.21 -10.14
N ILE A 99 -3.04 -14.14 -9.83
CA ILE A 99 -2.17 -14.04 -8.67
C ILE A 99 -2.83 -13.06 -7.71
N SER A 100 -3.05 -13.45 -6.46
CA SER A 100 -3.67 -12.57 -5.48
C SER A 100 -2.99 -12.65 -4.11
N GLN A 101 -3.03 -11.51 -3.41
CA GLN A 101 -2.59 -11.37 -2.04
C GLN A 101 -3.44 -10.31 -1.35
N GLY A 102 -4.25 -10.72 -0.38
CA GLY A 102 -5.18 -9.81 0.29
C GLY A 102 -6.16 -9.17 -0.69
N ALA A 103 -6.09 -7.85 -0.85
CA ALA A 103 -6.92 -7.10 -1.80
C ALA A 103 -6.27 -6.92 -3.18
N GLU A 104 -4.97 -7.18 -3.31
CA GLU A 104 -4.24 -7.00 -4.57
C GLU A 104 -4.40 -8.25 -5.45
N LYS A 105 -4.59 -8.00 -6.76
CA LYS A 105 -4.85 -9.06 -7.75
C LYS A 105 -4.24 -8.69 -9.11
N ILE A 106 -3.55 -9.65 -9.70
CA ILE A 106 -2.98 -9.60 -11.05
C ILE A 106 -3.61 -10.74 -11.86
N SER A 107 -4.19 -10.43 -13.02
CA SER A 107 -4.83 -11.42 -13.88
C SER A 107 -4.37 -11.26 -15.31
N PHE A 108 -3.98 -12.37 -15.94
CA PHE A 108 -3.52 -12.42 -17.33
C PHE A 108 -3.69 -13.82 -17.93
N VAL A 109 -3.67 -13.89 -19.25
CA VAL A 109 -3.60 -15.15 -20.01
C VAL A 109 -2.14 -15.43 -20.34
N LEU A 110 -1.68 -16.64 -19.99
CA LEU A 110 -0.36 -17.13 -20.34
C LEU A 110 -0.47 -18.12 -21.49
N HIS A 111 0.02 -17.73 -22.66
CA HIS A 111 0.21 -18.59 -23.82
C HIS A 111 1.49 -19.40 -23.64
N LEU A 112 1.38 -20.51 -22.89
CA LEU A 112 2.50 -21.37 -22.53
C LEU A 112 2.84 -22.31 -23.71
N GLY A 113 4.13 -22.50 -23.98
CA GLY A 113 4.61 -23.27 -25.13
C GLY A 113 4.44 -22.59 -26.49
N GLN A 114 4.02 -21.32 -26.51
CA GLN A 114 3.66 -20.59 -27.73
C GLN A 114 4.60 -19.41 -27.98
N THR A 115 4.81 -19.09 -29.26
CA THR A 115 5.54 -17.90 -29.70
C THR A 115 4.58 -16.74 -29.89
N LEU A 116 5.06 -15.52 -29.65
CA LEU A 116 4.32 -14.30 -30.00
C LEU A 116 4.00 -14.30 -31.51
N PRO A 117 2.74 -14.14 -31.93
CA PRO A 117 2.39 -14.06 -33.35
C PRO A 117 2.98 -12.81 -34.02
N ASP A 118 3.43 -12.93 -35.28
CA ASP A 118 4.06 -11.84 -36.04
C ASP A 118 3.15 -10.62 -36.25
N ASN A 119 1.84 -10.79 -36.11
CA ASN A 119 0.84 -9.73 -36.25
C ASN A 119 0.60 -8.94 -34.94
N ILE A 120 1.22 -9.33 -33.83
CA ILE A 120 1.10 -8.66 -32.54
C ILE A 120 2.43 -7.96 -32.24
N SER A 121 2.45 -6.63 -32.35
CA SER A 121 3.57 -5.83 -31.87
C SER A 121 3.67 -5.96 -30.35
N GLY A 122 4.79 -6.49 -29.85
CA GLY A 122 5.08 -6.63 -28.42
C GLY A 122 5.13 -5.27 -27.71
N GLY A 123 3.97 -4.77 -27.30
CA GLY A 123 3.83 -3.41 -26.80
C GLY A 123 2.40 -2.98 -26.51
N SER A 124 1.47 -3.93 -26.27
CA SER A 124 0.19 -3.60 -25.64
C SER A 124 0.46 -2.73 -24.40
N SER A 125 -0.34 -1.70 -24.15
CA SER A 125 -0.16 -0.91 -22.92
C SER A 125 -0.31 -1.82 -21.70
N PRO A 126 0.49 -1.64 -20.64
CA PRO A 126 0.24 -2.34 -19.39
C PRO A 126 -1.20 -2.03 -18.98
N GLN A 127 -1.89 -3.02 -18.43
CA GLN A 127 -3.16 -2.80 -17.76
C GLN A 127 -2.93 -1.64 -16.79
N SER A 128 -3.74 -0.60 -16.90
CA SER A 128 -3.65 0.56 -16.02
C SER A 128 -3.70 0.02 -14.61
N GLU A 129 -2.58 0.11 -13.89
CA GLU A 129 -2.54 -0.24 -12.48
C GLU A 129 -3.54 0.69 -11.81
N GLY A 130 -4.71 0.15 -11.48
CA GLY A 130 -5.56 0.77 -10.49
C GLY A 130 -4.65 0.97 -9.30
N VAL A 131 -4.38 2.23 -8.98
CA VAL A 131 -3.55 2.62 -7.84
C VAL A 131 -3.91 1.66 -6.71
N PRO A 132 -2.93 0.97 -6.08
CA PRO A 132 -3.23 0.03 -5.01
C PRO A 132 -4.27 0.67 -4.10
N GLU A 133 -5.25 -0.09 -3.61
CA GLU A 133 -6.09 0.34 -2.50
C GLU A 133 -5.14 0.63 -1.33
N THR A 134 -4.57 1.84 -1.31
CA THR A 134 -3.73 2.32 -0.24
C THR A 134 -4.71 2.45 0.89
N GLY A 135 -4.82 1.42 1.73
CA GLY A 135 -5.62 1.46 2.93
C GLY A 135 -5.34 2.80 3.59
N TYR A 136 -6.36 3.67 3.61
CA TYR A 136 -6.34 5.10 3.97
C TYR A 136 -4.95 5.75 4.00
N ASN A 137 -4.66 6.72 3.12
CA ASN A 137 -3.43 7.52 3.16
C ASN A 137 -3.17 8.06 4.58
N GLN A 138 -2.32 7.35 5.31
CA GLN A 138 -2.15 7.51 6.76
C GLN A 138 -1.56 8.89 7.06
N ILE A 139 -0.78 9.44 6.12
CA ILE A 139 -0.21 10.78 6.20
C ILE A 139 -1.34 11.83 6.16
N ILE A 140 -2.34 11.66 5.31
CA ILE A 140 -3.51 12.54 5.26
C ILE A 140 -4.35 12.39 6.53
N ALA A 141 -4.58 11.16 7.00
CA ALA A 141 -5.36 10.94 8.23
C ALA A 141 -4.68 11.51 9.49
N ILE A 142 -3.36 11.31 9.62
CA ILE A 142 -2.55 11.84 10.72
C ILE A 142 -2.49 13.37 10.63
N SER A 143 -2.24 13.95 9.46
CA SER A 143 -2.19 15.41 9.31
C SER A 143 -3.54 16.07 9.64
N LEU A 144 -4.66 15.45 9.23
CA LEU A 144 -6.00 15.91 9.62
C LEU A 144 -6.21 15.81 11.14
N GLY A 145 -5.88 14.66 11.74
CA GLY A 145 -6.03 14.44 13.19
C GLY A 145 -5.19 15.40 14.02
N VAL A 146 -3.92 15.59 13.67
CA VAL A 146 -3.02 16.57 14.32
C VAL A 146 -3.53 17.99 14.11
N GLY A 147 -4.01 18.32 12.90
CA GLY A 147 -4.59 19.62 12.58
C GLY A 147 -5.79 19.96 13.47
N ILE A 148 -6.71 19.01 13.67
CA ILE A 148 -7.89 19.20 14.54
C ILE A 148 -7.46 19.39 16.00
N ILE A 149 -6.49 18.63 16.49
CA ILE A 149 -5.99 18.75 17.87
C ILE A 149 -5.33 20.12 18.09
N LEU A 150 -4.50 20.58 17.15
CA LEU A 150 -3.86 21.89 17.22
C LEU A 150 -4.88 23.03 17.14
N LEU A 151 -5.89 22.91 16.27
CA LEU A 151 -6.95 23.89 16.13
C LEU A 151 -7.83 23.98 17.40
N ALA A 152 -8.21 22.84 17.96
CA ALA A 152 -8.96 22.78 19.22
C ALA A 152 -8.14 23.38 20.39
N SER A 153 -6.84 23.08 20.44
CA SER A 153 -5.93 23.67 21.42
C SER A 153 -5.84 25.19 21.27
N TYR A 154 -5.72 25.68 20.04
CA TYR A 154 -5.67 27.11 19.74
C TYR A 154 -6.95 27.84 20.21
N PHE A 155 -8.13 27.30 19.88
CA PHE A 155 -9.39 27.89 20.34
C PHE A 155 -9.56 27.85 21.85
N TYR A 156 -9.14 26.77 22.51
CA TYR A 156 -9.15 26.66 23.96
C TYR A 156 -8.30 27.76 24.61
N PHE A 157 -7.07 27.96 24.14
CA PHE A 157 -6.18 29.01 24.66
C PHE A 157 -6.66 30.42 24.32
N TRP A 158 -7.20 30.66 23.11
CA TRP A 158 -7.68 31.97 22.72
C TRP A 158 -8.94 32.38 23.49
N GLY A 159 -9.85 31.44 23.73
CA GLY A 159 -11.04 31.67 24.55
C GLY A 159 -10.70 32.04 25.99
N ASP A 160 -9.67 31.42 26.56
CA ASP A 160 -9.26 31.67 27.95
C ASP A 160 -8.53 33.02 28.11
N LEU A 161 -7.74 33.43 27.10
CA LEU A 161 -7.10 34.75 27.06
C LEU A 161 -8.11 35.90 27.04
N LYS A 162 -9.22 35.76 26.30
CA LYS A 162 -10.29 36.77 26.24
C LYS A 162 -11.06 36.90 27.56
N LYS A 163 -11.14 35.83 28.37
CA LYS A 163 -11.81 35.88 29.68
C LYS A 163 -11.02 36.69 30.70
N LYS A 164 -9.68 36.57 30.69
CA LYS A 164 -8.82 37.34 31.59
C LYS A 164 -8.84 38.84 31.33
N THR A 165 -8.76 39.25 30.07
CA THR A 165 -8.78 40.68 29.71
C THR A 165 -10.10 41.35 30.08
N VAL A 166 -11.22 40.64 29.93
CA VAL A 166 -12.54 41.14 30.35
C VAL A 166 -12.68 41.23 31.87
N PHE A 167 -12.07 40.30 32.61
CA PHE A 167 -12.07 40.33 34.08
C PHE A 167 -11.26 41.50 34.63
N GLU A 168 -10.05 41.71 34.10
CA GLU A 168 -9.18 42.84 34.47
C GLU A 168 -9.83 44.19 34.09
N ALA A 169 -10.46 44.27 32.90
CA ALA A 169 -11.16 45.47 32.47
C ALA A 169 -12.42 45.81 33.29
N ARG A 170 -13.09 44.82 33.90
CA ARG A 170 -14.20 45.07 34.84
C ARG A 170 -13.71 45.51 36.21
N MET A 171 -12.65 44.88 36.70
CA MET A 171 -12.09 45.17 38.01
C MET A 171 -11.52 46.60 38.10
N ILE A 172 -10.97 47.15 37.01
CA ILE A 172 -10.51 48.55 36.93
C ILE A 172 -11.67 49.56 36.88
N ARG A 173 -12.89 49.11 36.56
CA ARG A 173 -14.07 49.97 36.35
C ARG A 173 -14.99 50.03 37.58
N GLU A 174 -14.71 49.23 38.60
CA GLU A 174 -15.47 49.15 39.86
C GLU A 174 -14.75 49.82 41.06
N ASP A 175 -13.58 50.43 40.83
CA ASP A 175 -12.93 51.43 41.71
C ASP A 175 -13.24 52.86 41.23
#